data_AF-A0A661LUP7-F1
#
_entry.id   AF-A0A661LUP7-F1
#
_cell.length_a   1.000
_cell.length_b   1.000
_cell.length_c   1.000
_cell.angle_alpha   90.00
_cell.angle_beta   90.00
_cell.angle_gamma   90.00
#
_symmetry.space_group_name_H-M   'P 1'
#
loop_
_entity.id
_entity.type
_entity.pdbx_description
1 polymer ?
#
loop_
_entity_poly.entity_id
_entity_poly.type
_entity_poly.pdbx_seq_one_letter_code
_entity_poly.pdbx_strand_id
1 'polypeptide(L)'
;MKAMILAAGMGKRLRPLTNVYPKVLLPVVNVPMIDRIIKLLKIHGVEEIIVNAYHNYQMISDYLKGGNPFGMRVEIRIEKEILGTGGGIKNTQDFWDKDPFIVINGDILTDIDLREVYEFHLRRNNLVTMVLHDFPVYNKVKVDREMNIVSIGPGTN
;
A
#
# COMPACT_ATOMS: atom_id res chain seq x y z
N MET A 1 -1.33 -7.53 -13.48
CA MET A 1 -0.46 -7.24 -12.29
C MET A 1 -1.29 -7.25 -11.02
N LYS A 2 -0.70 -7.67 -9.88
CA LYS A 2 -1.36 -7.69 -8.56
C LYS A 2 -0.80 -6.65 -7.60
N ALA A 3 -1.64 -6.19 -6.67
CA ALA A 3 -1.20 -5.26 -5.62
C ALA A 3 -1.85 -5.51 -4.25
N MET A 4 -1.14 -5.09 -3.20
CA MET A 4 -1.65 -4.99 -1.83
C MET A 4 -1.82 -3.53 -1.44
N ILE A 5 -2.98 -3.16 -0.88
CA ILE A 5 -3.17 -1.91 -0.15
C ILE A 5 -3.08 -2.20 1.35
N LEU A 6 -2.11 -1.58 2.02
CA LEU A 6 -1.93 -1.70 3.47
C LEU A 6 -2.95 -0.82 4.21
N ALA A 7 -3.99 -1.41 4.79
CA ALA A 7 -5.09 -0.70 5.45
C ALA A 7 -5.40 -1.17 6.89
N ALA A 8 -4.61 -2.08 7.46
CA ALA A 8 -4.80 -2.58 8.84
C ALA A 8 -4.40 -1.57 9.96
N GLY A 9 -3.83 -0.42 9.63
CA GLY A 9 -3.35 0.55 10.60
C GLY A 9 -4.46 1.20 11.44
N MET A 10 -4.25 1.31 12.76
CA MET A 10 -5.22 1.93 13.70
C MET A 10 -5.40 3.45 13.53
N GLY A 11 -4.55 4.12 12.74
CA GLY A 11 -4.66 5.57 12.51
C GLY A 11 -4.54 6.44 13.77
N LYS A 12 -3.88 5.96 14.84
CA LYS A 12 -3.88 6.58 16.19
C LYS A 12 -3.65 8.11 16.24
N ARG A 13 -2.84 8.66 15.32
CA ARG A 13 -2.54 10.10 15.23
C ARG A 13 -3.72 10.97 14.80
N LEU A 14 -4.73 10.37 14.16
CA LEU A 14 -5.94 11.05 13.68
C LEU A 14 -7.14 10.85 14.62
N ARG A 15 -6.92 10.38 15.84
CA ARG A 15 -7.98 10.32 16.85
C ARG A 15 -8.46 11.75 17.20
N PRO A 16 -9.76 11.94 17.47
CA PRO A 16 -10.78 10.90 17.69
C PRO A 16 -11.42 10.33 16.42
N LEU A 17 -11.14 10.87 15.22
CA LEU A 17 -11.80 10.45 13.97
C LEU A 17 -11.65 8.94 13.74
N THR A 18 -10.44 8.41 13.93
CA THR A 18 -10.18 7.00 13.65
C THR A 18 -10.68 6.03 14.71
N ASN A 19 -11.32 6.51 15.78
CA ASN A 19 -12.01 5.62 16.72
C ASN A 19 -13.24 4.98 16.07
N VAL A 20 -13.92 5.72 15.20
CA VAL A 20 -15.20 5.30 14.60
C VAL A 20 -15.11 5.14 13.07
N TYR A 21 -14.03 5.59 12.43
CA TYR A 21 -13.88 5.54 10.98
C TYR A 21 -12.49 5.05 10.56
N PRO A 22 -12.35 4.07 9.66
CA PRO A 22 -11.03 3.60 9.23
C PRO A 22 -10.28 4.69 8.46
N LYS A 23 -8.98 4.81 8.70
CA LYS A 23 -8.15 5.87 8.09
C LYS A 23 -8.24 5.90 6.57
N VAL A 24 -8.26 4.73 5.93
CA VAL A 24 -8.30 4.58 4.47
C VAL A 24 -9.62 5.02 3.83
N LEU A 25 -10.69 5.17 4.61
CA LEU A 25 -11.96 5.70 4.12
C LEU A 25 -12.10 7.20 4.36
N LEU A 26 -11.24 7.82 5.20
CA LEU A 26 -11.32 9.25 5.44
C LEU A 26 -11.16 10.02 4.11
N PRO A 27 -12.03 10.99 3.83
CA PRO A 27 -12.01 11.71 2.57
C PRO A 27 -10.88 12.74 2.54
N VAL A 28 -10.23 12.86 1.39
CA VAL A 28 -9.37 14.00 1.03
C VAL A 28 -10.01 14.68 -0.17
N VAL A 29 -10.45 15.92 0.04
CA VAL A 29 -11.26 16.68 -0.93
C VAL A 29 -12.47 15.85 -1.39
N ASN A 30 -13.27 15.39 -0.42
CA ASN A 30 -14.51 14.62 -0.61
C ASN A 30 -14.37 13.23 -1.28
N VAL A 31 -13.16 12.74 -1.51
CA VAL A 31 -12.93 11.40 -2.09
C VAL A 31 -12.16 10.55 -1.07
N PRO A 32 -12.66 9.35 -0.71
CA PRO A 32 -11.96 8.42 0.16
C PRO A 32 -10.54 8.11 -0.35
N MET A 33 -9.59 7.99 0.58
CA MET A 33 -8.19 7.68 0.24
C MET A 33 -8.06 6.38 -0.55
N ILE A 34 -8.80 5.34 -0.17
CA ILE A 34 -8.76 4.04 -0.83
C ILE A 34 -9.20 4.11 -2.31
N ASP A 35 -10.17 4.97 -2.64
CA ASP A 35 -10.64 5.16 -4.02
C ASP A 35 -9.53 5.73 -4.91
N ARG A 36 -8.78 6.70 -4.36
CA ARG A 36 -7.66 7.32 -5.06
C ARG A 36 -6.56 6.30 -5.34
N ILE A 37 -6.27 5.44 -4.36
CA ILE A 37 -5.25 4.40 -4.49
C ILE A 37 -5.70 3.32 -5.48
N ILE A 38 -6.94 2.85 -5.41
CA ILE A 38 -7.46 1.87 -6.38
C ILE A 38 -7.44 2.46 -7.80
N LYS A 39 -7.85 3.72 -7.96
CA LYS A 39 -7.77 4.41 -9.27
C LYS A 39 -6.32 4.50 -9.76
N LEU A 40 -5.37 4.87 -8.90
CA LEU A 40 -3.94 4.92 -9.23
C LEU A 40 -3.42 3.56 -9.68
N LEU A 41 -3.74 2.49 -8.95
CA LEU A 41 -3.35 1.12 -9.31
C LEU A 41 -3.96 0.71 -10.65
N LYS A 42 -5.25 1.01 -10.86
CA LYS A 42 -5.96 0.69 -12.10
C LYS A 42 -5.33 1.34 -13.33
N ILE A 43 -5.08 2.64 -13.28
CA ILE A 43 -4.53 3.36 -14.44
C ILE A 43 -3.13 2.88 -14.82
N HIS A 44 -2.39 2.29 -13.87
CA HIS A 44 -1.08 1.70 -14.11
C HIS A 44 -1.13 0.20 -14.43
N GLY A 45 -2.32 -0.38 -14.67
CA GLY A 45 -2.47 -1.75 -15.17
C GLY A 45 -2.51 -2.84 -14.09
N VAL A 46 -2.79 -2.49 -12.83
CA VAL A 46 -3.15 -3.49 -11.80
C VAL A 46 -4.57 -3.98 -12.06
N GLU A 47 -4.78 -5.28 -11.93
CA GLU A 47 -6.04 -5.97 -12.26
C GLU A 47 -6.73 -6.54 -11.01
N GLU A 48 -5.92 -7.01 -10.05
CA GLU A 48 -6.40 -7.58 -8.80
C GLU A 48 -5.71 -6.91 -7.61
N ILE A 49 -6.51 -6.59 -6.59
CA ILE A 49 -6.06 -5.93 -5.37
C ILE A 49 -6.47 -6.78 -4.17
N ILE A 50 -5.58 -6.89 -3.20
CA ILE A 50 -5.91 -7.35 -1.85
C ILE A 50 -5.71 -6.22 -0.84
N VAL A 51 -6.66 -6.04 0.06
CA VAL A 51 -6.64 -5.02 1.11
C VAL A 51 -6.61 -5.72 2.46
N ASN A 52 -5.56 -5.52 3.27
CA ASN A 52 -5.59 -6.03 4.64
C ASN A 52 -6.35 -5.06 5.55
N ALA A 53 -7.10 -5.58 6.52
CA ALA A 53 -7.91 -4.77 7.43
C ALA A 53 -7.86 -5.35 8.85
N TYR A 54 -7.84 -4.47 9.85
CA TYR A 54 -7.89 -4.86 11.26
C TYR A 54 -8.88 -3.99 12.03
N HIS A 55 -8.56 -2.73 12.32
CA HIS A 55 -9.50 -1.84 13.04
C HIS A 55 -10.61 -1.38 12.10
N ASN A 56 -11.88 -1.49 12.53
CA ASN A 56 -13.06 -1.09 11.76
C ASN A 56 -13.13 -1.79 10.40
N TYR A 57 -12.63 -3.04 10.32
CA TYR A 57 -12.56 -3.82 9.09
C TYR A 57 -13.93 -3.99 8.43
N GLN A 58 -15.01 -4.06 9.21
CA GLN A 58 -16.37 -4.23 8.69
C GLN A 58 -16.75 -3.06 7.79
N MET A 59 -16.43 -1.81 8.17
CA MET A 59 -16.72 -0.64 7.34
C MET A 59 -15.92 -0.65 6.04
N ILE A 60 -14.66 -1.07 6.09
CA ILE A 60 -13.83 -1.24 4.87
C ILE A 60 -14.45 -2.30 3.96
N SER A 61 -14.89 -3.41 4.55
CA SER A 61 -15.51 -4.54 3.84
C SER A 61 -16.81 -4.16 3.16
N ASP A 62 -17.71 -3.50 3.91
CA ASP A 62 -18.99 -3.06 3.40
C ASP A 62 -18.82 -2.00 2.30
N TYR A 63 -17.89 -1.07 2.48
CA TYR A 63 -17.58 -0.03 1.50
C TYR A 63 -17.10 -0.63 0.16
N LEU A 64 -16.12 -1.54 0.21
CA LEU A 64 -15.54 -2.13 -1.00
C LEU A 64 -16.49 -3.13 -1.69
N LYS A 65 -17.34 -3.84 -0.93
CA LYS A 65 -18.34 -4.77 -1.48
C LYS A 65 -19.56 -4.05 -2.07
N GLY A 66 -20.07 -3.04 -1.38
CA GLY A 66 -21.30 -2.33 -1.75
C GLY A 66 -21.12 -1.38 -2.93
N GLY A 67 -19.88 -1.02 -3.26
CA GLY A 67 -19.60 -0.01 -4.28
C GLY A 67 -19.05 -0.53 -5.59
N ASN A 68 -18.16 -1.54 -5.57
CA ASN A 68 -17.09 -1.80 -6.58
C ASN A 68 -17.15 -0.92 -7.87
N PRO A 69 -16.92 0.40 -7.76
CA PRO A 69 -17.09 1.32 -8.90
C PRO A 69 -15.89 1.24 -9.84
N PHE A 70 -14.87 0.46 -9.47
CA PHE A 70 -13.57 0.44 -10.12
C PHE A 70 -13.49 -0.63 -11.19
N GLY A 71 -14.44 -1.57 -11.27
CA GLY A 71 -14.37 -2.69 -12.23
C GLY A 71 -13.10 -3.54 -12.05
N MET A 72 -12.61 -3.64 -10.81
CA MET A 72 -11.44 -4.43 -10.44
C MET A 72 -11.83 -5.50 -9.43
N ARG A 73 -11.09 -6.62 -9.42
CA ARG A 73 -11.25 -7.63 -8.36
C ARG A 73 -10.55 -7.11 -7.09
N VAL A 74 -11.33 -6.88 -6.04
CA VAL A 74 -10.81 -6.45 -4.73
C VAL A 74 -11.14 -7.52 -3.69
N GLU A 75 -10.11 -8.14 -3.13
CA GLU A 75 -10.21 -9.06 -2.00
C GLU A 75 -9.86 -8.32 -0.69
N ILE A 76 -10.47 -8.73 0.41
CA ILE A 76 -10.18 -8.18 1.74
C ILE A 76 -9.65 -9.29 2.64
N ARG A 77 -8.49 -9.06 3.25
CA ARG A 77 -7.88 -9.95 4.23
C ARG A 77 -8.03 -9.36 5.63
N ILE A 78 -8.90 -9.95 6.45
CA ILE A 78 -9.07 -9.50 7.84
C ILE A 78 -7.95 -10.10 8.69
N GLU A 79 -7.20 -9.25 9.38
CA GLU A 79 -6.23 -9.67 10.38
C GLU A 79 -6.95 -9.85 11.73
N LYS A 80 -6.66 -10.94 12.46
CA LYS A 80 -7.21 -11.17 13.81
C LYS A 80 -6.51 -10.33 14.87
N GLU A 81 -5.25 -9.99 14.60
CA GLU A 81 -4.37 -9.13 15.40
C GLU A 81 -3.52 -8.31 14.42
N ILE A 82 -2.88 -7.22 14.88
CA ILE A 82 -2.04 -6.41 13.99
C ILE A 82 -0.76 -7.16 13.68
N LEU A 83 -0.57 -7.54 12.42
CA LEU A 83 0.59 -8.32 11.97
C LEU A 83 1.78 -7.45 11.54
N GLY A 84 1.61 -6.13 11.51
CA GLY A 84 2.56 -5.21 10.91
C GLY A 84 2.66 -5.39 9.39
N THR A 85 3.52 -4.61 8.73
CA THR A 85 3.62 -4.62 7.26
C THR A 85 4.06 -5.99 6.71
N GLY A 86 5.17 -6.53 7.22
CA GLY A 86 5.70 -7.82 6.75
C GLY A 86 4.75 -8.99 7.04
N GLY A 87 4.13 -9.02 8.22
CA GLY A 87 3.16 -10.05 8.57
C GLY A 87 1.88 -9.96 7.73
N GLY A 88 1.38 -8.75 7.44
CA GLY A 88 0.24 -8.54 6.54
C GLY A 88 0.50 -9.04 5.12
N ILE A 89 1.71 -8.79 4.58
CA ILE A 89 2.12 -9.31 3.27
C ILE A 89 2.18 -10.84 3.30
N LYS A 90 2.76 -11.45 4.34
CA LYS A 90 2.81 -12.92 4.48
C LYS A 90 1.42 -13.55 4.63
N ASN A 91 0.50 -12.88 5.31
CA ASN A 91 -0.87 -13.33 5.54
C ASN A 91 -1.76 -13.33 4.27
N THR A 92 -1.25 -12.75 3.18
CA THR A 92 -1.89 -12.72 1.86
C THR A 92 -1.16 -13.63 0.85
N GLN A 93 -0.27 -14.52 1.31
CA GLN A 93 0.54 -15.38 0.43
C GLN A 93 -0.27 -16.22 -0.56
N ASP A 94 -1.51 -16.57 -0.21
CA ASP A 94 -2.43 -17.34 -1.03
C ASP A 94 -3.09 -16.55 -2.17
N PHE A 95 -2.95 -15.22 -2.17
CA PHE A 95 -3.44 -14.34 -3.24
C PHE A 95 -2.39 -14.14 -4.35
N TRP A 96 -1.10 -14.25 -4.02
CA TRP A 96 0.00 -14.02 -4.96
C TRP A 96 0.21 -15.19 -5.93
N ASP A 97 0.72 -14.89 -7.12
CA ASP A 97 1.21 -15.87 -8.09
C ASP A 97 2.75 -15.78 -8.18
N LYS A 98 3.33 -16.16 -9.32
CA LYS A 98 4.80 -16.15 -9.52
C LYS A 98 5.32 -14.79 -9.97
N ASP A 99 4.44 -13.87 -10.38
CA ASP A 99 4.84 -12.57 -10.88
C ASP A 99 5.11 -11.61 -9.72
N PRO A 100 5.98 -10.60 -9.90
CA PRO A 100 6.12 -9.53 -8.92
C PRO A 100 4.80 -8.81 -8.67
N PHE A 101 4.65 -8.27 -7.47
CA PHE A 101 3.46 -7.54 -7.03
C PHE A 101 3.84 -6.21 -6.38
N ILE A 102 2.87 -5.28 -6.34
CA ILE A 102 3.04 -3.96 -5.74
C ILE A 102 2.50 -3.98 -4.30
N VAL A 103 3.19 -3.34 -3.37
CA VAL A 103 2.66 -3.04 -2.03
C VAL A 103 2.62 -1.53 -1.86
N ILE A 104 1.45 -0.99 -1.54
CA ILE A 104 1.25 0.45 -1.33
C ILE A 104 0.56 0.72 0.00
N ASN A 105 0.96 1.81 0.66
CA ASN A 105 0.33 2.25 1.89
C ASN A 105 -1.06 2.86 1.60
N GLY A 106 -2.08 2.44 2.35
CA GLY A 106 -3.45 2.94 2.24
C GLY A 106 -3.65 4.40 2.65
N ASP A 107 -2.60 5.06 3.15
CA ASP A 107 -2.62 6.42 3.67
C ASP A 107 -1.63 7.37 2.99
N ILE A 108 -1.03 6.95 1.87
CA ILE A 108 -0.14 7.78 1.06
C ILE A 108 -0.85 8.14 -0.24
N LEU A 109 -0.90 9.44 -0.56
CA LEU A 109 -1.26 9.91 -1.89
C LEU A 109 0.00 10.17 -2.69
N THR A 110 0.00 9.71 -3.94
CA THR A 110 1.10 9.89 -4.87
C THR A 110 0.61 9.84 -6.31
N ASP A 111 1.40 10.43 -7.20
CA ASP A 111 1.30 10.45 -8.65
C ASP A 111 2.46 9.69 -9.32
N ILE A 112 3.26 8.93 -8.55
CA ILE A 112 4.33 8.06 -9.08
C ILE A 112 3.77 7.13 -10.16
N ASP A 113 4.50 7.03 -11.27
CA ASP A 113 4.21 6.05 -12.33
C ASP A 113 4.54 4.64 -11.82
N LEU A 114 3.51 3.93 -11.35
CA LEU A 114 3.66 2.58 -10.81
C LEU A 114 4.02 1.56 -11.90
N ARG A 115 3.70 1.85 -13.17
CA ARG A 115 4.10 0.99 -14.29
C ARG A 115 5.60 1.11 -14.51
N GLU A 116 6.15 2.32 -14.52
CA GLU A 116 7.59 2.53 -14.64
C GLU A 116 8.37 1.84 -13.51
N VAL A 117 7.88 1.94 -12.26
CA VAL A 117 8.48 1.26 -11.10
C VAL A 117 8.48 -0.26 -11.28
N TYR A 118 7.36 -0.82 -11.75
CA TYR A 118 7.24 -2.26 -12.02
C TYR A 118 8.21 -2.71 -13.12
N GLU A 119 8.26 -1.98 -14.23
CA GLU A 119 9.17 -2.29 -15.33
C GLU A 119 10.65 -2.14 -14.93
N PHE A 120 10.96 -1.16 -14.07
CA PHE A 120 12.30 -1.02 -13.49
C PHE A 120 12.67 -2.25 -12.65
N HIS A 121 11.75 -2.71 -11.80
CA HIS A 121 11.95 -3.91 -10.98
C HIS A 121 12.24 -5.14 -11.85
N LEU A 122 11.46 -5.34 -12.92
CA LEU A 122 11.66 -6.43 -13.88
C LEU A 122 13.02 -6.33 -14.58
N ARG A 123 13.39 -5.15 -15.11
CA ARG A 123 14.67 -4.96 -15.81
C ARG A 123 15.89 -5.20 -14.93
N ARG A 124 15.81 -4.83 -13.65
CA ARG A 124 16.92 -4.99 -12.69
C ARG A 124 16.95 -6.36 -12.02
N ASN A 125 15.87 -7.14 -12.11
CA ASN A 125 15.72 -8.43 -11.46
C ASN A 125 16.07 -8.38 -9.95
N ASN A 126 15.58 -7.32 -9.28
CA ASN A 126 15.85 -7.08 -7.87
C ASN A 126 15.00 -8.00 -6.99
N LEU A 127 15.47 -8.34 -5.78
CA LEU A 127 14.62 -9.02 -4.78
C LEU A 127 13.45 -8.13 -4.34
N VAL A 128 13.71 -6.84 -4.11
CA VAL A 128 12.72 -5.82 -3.77
C VAL A 128 13.13 -4.52 -4.44
N THR A 129 12.15 -3.72 -4.86
CA THR A 129 12.36 -2.34 -5.30
C THR A 129 11.53 -1.42 -4.42
N MET A 130 12.17 -0.39 -3.85
CA MET A 130 11.53 0.60 -2.99
C MET A 130 11.52 1.94 -3.69
N VAL A 131 10.38 2.63 -3.66
CA VAL A 131 10.32 4.04 -4.07
C VAL A 131 10.60 4.90 -2.86
N LEU A 132 11.60 5.77 -2.99
CA LEU A 132 12.08 6.65 -1.92
C LEU A 132 11.77 8.09 -2.30
N HIS A 133 11.47 8.91 -1.31
CA HIS A 133 11.42 10.36 -1.49
C HIS A 133 12.77 10.97 -1.09
N ASP A 134 13.18 12.05 -1.76
CA ASP A 134 14.37 12.79 -1.36
C ASP A 134 13.99 13.91 -0.37
N PHE A 135 13.69 13.52 0.87
CA PHE A 135 13.44 14.47 1.94
C PHE A 135 14.16 14.01 3.22
N PRO A 136 15.33 14.60 3.55
CA PRO A 136 16.22 14.10 4.60
C PRO A 136 15.58 13.91 5.98
N VAL A 137 14.51 14.66 6.30
CA VAL A 137 13.81 14.53 7.59
C VAL A 137 13.11 13.18 7.76
N TYR A 138 12.61 12.59 6.66
CA TYR A 138 11.89 11.31 6.69
C TYR A 138 12.65 10.17 6.00
N ASN A 139 13.55 10.47 5.06
CA ASN A 139 14.32 9.46 4.35
C ASN A 139 15.51 9.02 5.19
N LYS A 140 15.51 7.74 5.58
CA LYS A 140 16.58 7.10 6.35
C LYS A 140 17.31 6.02 5.54
N VAL A 141 17.16 6.04 4.22
CA VAL A 141 17.75 5.06 3.31
C VAL A 141 18.89 5.73 2.56
N LYS A 142 20.08 5.13 2.63
CA LYS A 142 21.22 5.53 1.80
C LYS A 142 21.26 4.63 0.58
N VAL A 143 21.54 5.22 -0.58
CA VAL A 143 21.75 4.52 -1.84
C VAL A 143 23.12 4.85 -2.42
N ASP A 144 23.71 3.93 -3.18
CA ASP A 144 24.91 4.19 -3.97
C ASP A 144 24.58 4.92 -5.28
N ARG A 145 25.60 5.13 -6.13
CA ARG A 145 25.43 5.79 -7.45
C ARG A 145 24.60 4.96 -8.44
N GLU A 146 24.41 3.68 -8.17
CA GLU A 146 23.61 2.77 -8.99
C GLU A 146 22.20 2.57 -8.43
N MET A 147 21.81 3.36 -7.43
CA MET A 147 20.53 3.30 -6.73
C MET A 147 20.31 2.01 -5.92
N ASN A 148 21.38 1.28 -5.58
CA ASN A 148 21.27 0.14 -4.68
C ASN A 148 21.21 0.62 -3.23
N ILE A 149 20.36 0.01 -2.40
CA ILE A 149 20.27 0.32 -0.97
C ILE A 149 21.53 -0.18 -0.25
N VAL A 150 22.28 0.72 0.38
CA VAL A 150 23.49 0.38 1.15
C VAL A 150 23.26 0.39 2.66
N SER A 151 22.25 1.13 3.15
CA SER A 151 21.89 1.12 4.57
C SER A 151 20.48 1.67 4.81
N ILE A 152 19.81 1.18 5.88
CA ILE A 152 18.53 1.69 6.39
C ILE A 152 18.69 2.03 7.87
N GLY A 153 18.45 3.29 8.27
CA GLY A 153 18.51 3.72 9.67
C GLY A 153 18.93 5.18 9.85
N PRO A 154 18.89 5.73 11.08
CA PRO A 154 19.55 7.00 11.35
C PRO A 154 21.03 6.80 11.00
N GLY A 155 21.52 7.51 9.97
CA GLY A 155 22.88 7.32 9.49
C GLY A 155 23.85 7.46 10.65
N THR A 156 24.73 6.47 10.85
CA THR A 156 25.98 6.76 11.51
C THR A 156 26.68 7.80 10.63
N ASN A 157 26.96 8.96 11.23
CA ASN A 157 27.82 9.99 10.65
C ASN A 157 29.16 9.38 10.24
#